data_AF-A0A920H209-F1
#
_entry.id   AF-A0A920H209-F1
#
_cell.length_a   1.000
_cell.length_b   1.000
_cell.length_c   1.000
_cell.angle_alpha   90.00
_cell.angle_beta   90.00
_cell.angle_gamma   90.00
#
_symmetry.space_group_name_H-M   'P 1'
#
loop_
_entity.id
_entity.type
_entity.pdbx_description
1 polymer ?
#
loop_
_entity_poly.entity_id
_entity_poly.type
_entity_poly.pdbx_seq_one_letter_code
_entity_poly.pdbx_strand_id
1 'polypeptide(L)' 'MFGNLLRECGVVERLSNTAQNELMNIVVIILGLAVGSTMPGEVFLQFETIAILY' A
#
# COMPACT_ATOMS: atom_id res chain seq x y z
N MET A 1 -7.61 0.17 12.52
CA MET A 1 -7.76 0.29 13.99
C MET A 1 -6.58 -0.32 14.77
N PHE A 2 -6.02 -1.46 14.34
CA PHE A 2 -4.83 -2.05 14.99
C PHE A 2 -3.60 -1.12 15.01
N GLY A 3 -3.30 -0.39 13.93
CA GLY A 3 -2.22 0.60 13.91
C GLY A 3 -2.40 1.73 14.94
N ASN A 4 -3.63 2.22 15.11
CA ASN A 4 -3.94 3.21 16.14
C ASN A 4 -3.74 2.63 17.54
N LEU A 5 -4.10 1.36 17.78
CA LEU A 5 -3.84 0.69 19.04
C LEU A 5 -2.33 0.60 19.33
N LEU A 6 -1.51 0.21 18.35
CA LEU A 6 -0.04 0.15 18.50
C LEU A 6 0.56 1.52 18.87
N ARG A 7 0.00 2.61 18.34
CA ARG A 7 0.42 3.98 18.63
C ARG A 7 -0.03 4.46 20.01
N GLU A 8 -1.30 4.25 20.36
CA GLU A 8 -1.92 4.83 21.54
C GLU A 8 -1.78 3.96 22.81
N CYS A 9 -1.43 2.67 22.69
CA CYS A 9 -1.29 1.79 23.87
C CYS A 9 0.00 2.02 24.69
N GLY A 10 0.96 2.79 24.18
CA GLY A 10 2.16 3.24 24.92
C GLY A 10 3.18 2.17 25.31
N VAL A 11 2.86 0.88 25.16
CA VAL A 11 3.71 -0.25 25.62
C VAL A 11 4.45 -0.96 24.49
N VAL A 12 4.20 -0.58 23.22
CA VAL A 12 4.80 -1.22 22.03
C VAL A 12 5.46 -0.22 21.07
N GLU A 13 6.18 0.77 21.60
CA GLU A 13 6.80 1.85 20.82
C GLU A 13 7.70 1.35 19.67
N ARG A 14 8.55 0.34 19.92
CA ARG A 14 9.40 -0.27 18.88
C ARG A 14 8.57 -0.87 17.74
N LEU A 15 7.49 -1.58 18.08
CA LEU A 15 6.62 -2.19 17.09
C LEU A 15 5.83 -1.14 16.31
N SER A 16 5.38 -0.09 16.98
CA SER A 16 4.69 1.05 16.36
C SER A 16 5.60 1.77 15.35
N ASN A 17 6.86 2.02 15.71
CA ASN A 17 7.84 2.65 14.81
C ASN A 17 8.19 1.74 13.63
N THR A 18 8.39 0.44 13.87
CA THR A 18 8.67 -0.53 12.79
C THR A 18 7.50 -0.68 11.83
N ALA A 19 6.26 -0.72 12.34
CA ALA A 19 5.06 -0.81 11.52
C ALA A 19 4.87 0.43 10.62
N GLN A 20 5.20 1.62 11.13
CA GLN A 20 5.02 2.89 10.40
C GLN A 20 6.12 3.17 9.37
N ASN A 21 7.33 2.63 9.52
CA ASN A 21 8.45 2.96 8.65
C ASN A 21 8.90 1.76 7.82
N GLU A 22 9.67 0.85 8.41
CA GLU A 22 10.32 -0.23 7.67
C GLU A 22 9.30 -1.20 7.07
N LEU A 23 8.29 -1.59 7.84
CA LEU A 23 7.23 -2.48 7.36
C LEU A 23 6.39 -1.81 6.27
N MET A 24 6.04 -0.52 6.46
CA MET A 24 5.27 0.23 5.47
C MET A 24 6.02 0.29 4.14
N ASN A 25 7.32 0.62 4.16
CA ASN A 25 8.14 0.69 2.96
C ASN A 25 8.18 -0.65 2.20
N ILE A 26 8.33 -1.77 2.91
CA ILE A 26 8.32 -3.11 2.30
C ILE A 26 6.96 -3.40 1.67
N VAL A 27 5.87 -3.17 2.41
CA VAL A 27 4.51 -3.45 1.93
C VAL A 27 4.15 -2.58 0.72
N VAL A 28 4.56 -1.31 0.71
CA VAL A 28 4.30 -0.39 -0.42
C VAL A 28 5.01 -0.87 -1.69
N ILE A 29 6.25 -1.36 -1.59
CA ILE A 29 6.96 -1.93 -2.75
C ILE A 29 6.20 -3.15 -3.29
N ILE A 30 5.80 -4.07 -2.41
CA ILE A 30 5.05 -5.26 -2.80
C ILE A 30 3.70 -4.89 -3.42
N LEU A 31 3.00 -3.91 -2.84
CA LEU A 31 1.73 -3.42 -3.36
C LEU A 31 1.90 -2.80 -4.75
N GLY A 32 2.94 -1.98 -4.94
CA GLY A 32 3.25 -1.38 -6.23
C GLY A 32 3.52 -2.43 -7.31
N LEU A 33 4.28 -3.48 -6.98
CA LEU A 33 4.53 -4.61 -7.90
C LEU A 33 3.25 -5.40 -8.18
N ALA A 34 2.45 -5.70 -7.16
CA ALA A 34 1.20 -6.45 -7.31
C ALA A 34 0.21 -5.68 -8.20
N VAL A 35 -0.05 -4.40 -7.91
CA VAL A 35 -0.95 -3.56 -8.70
C VAL A 35 -0.41 -3.37 -10.12
N GLY A 36 0.88 -3.05 -10.26
CA GLY A 36 1.52 -2.90 -11.57
C GLY A 36 1.44 -4.17 -12.42
N SER A 37 1.56 -5.36 -11.81
CA SER A 37 1.44 -6.64 -12.53
C SER A 37 0.05 -6.89 -13.11
N THR A 38 -0.99 -6.26 -12.55
CA THR A 38 -2.37 -6.37 -13.05
C THR A 38 -2.71 -5.39 -14.18
N MET A 39 -1.73 -4.62 -14.67
CA MET A 39 -1.90 -3.65 -15.76
C MET A 39 -1.16 -4.08 -17.05
N PRO A 40 -1.51 -5.24 -17.66
CA PRO A 40 -1.00 -5.54 -18.98
C PRO A 40 -1.53 -4.51 -19.98
N GLY A 41 -0.75 -4.22 -21.04
CA GLY A 41 -1.06 -3.15 -21.99
C GLY A 41 -2.46 -3.28 -22.63
N GLU A 42 -2.93 -4.49 -22.87
CA GLU A 42 -4.27 -4.76 -23.42
C GLU A 42 -5.42 -4.36 -22.49
N VAL A 43 -5.20 -4.41 -21.16
CA VAL A 43 -6.19 -4.01 -20.15
C VAL A 43 -6.08 -2.52 -19.87
N PHE A 44 -4.85 -1.98 -19.84
CA PHE A 44 -4.63 -0.56 -19.57
C PHE A 44 -5.10 0.35 -20.70
N LEU A 45 -4.98 -0.08 -21.96
CA LEU A 45 -5.36 0.70 -23.14
C LEU A 45 -6.86 0.59 -23.51
N GLN A 46 -7.71 0.09 -22.60
CA GLN A 46 -9.16 0.05 -22.79
C GLN A 46 -9.80 1.44 -22.64
N PHE A 47 -10.88 1.67 -23.38
CA PHE A 47 -11.63 2.92 -23.30
C PHE A 47 -12.18 3.16 -21.89
N GLU A 48 -12.61 2.12 -21.17
CA GLU A 48 -13.04 2.23 -19.78
C GLU A 48 -11.92 2.73 -18.87
N THR A 49 -10.69 2.24 -19.06
CA THR A 49 -9.52 2.64 -18.25
C THR A 49 -9.09 4.07 -18.57
N ILE A 50 -9.10 4.47 -19.83
CA ILE A 50 -8.80 5.85 -20.25
C ILE A 50 -9.82 6.83 -19.66
N ALA A 51 -11.08 6.43 -19.55
CA ALA A 51 -12.14 7.24 -18.93
C ALA A 51 -11.97 7.44 -17.41
N ILE A 52 -11.13 6.65 -16.71
CA ILE A 52 -10.80 6.91 -15.30
C ILE A 52 -9.84 8.12 -15.17
N LEU A 53 -9.05 8.39 -16.22
CA LEU A 53 -8.10 9.51 -16.25
C LEU A 53 -8.73 10.86 -16.63
N TYR A 54 -9.97 10.87 -17.14
CA TYR A 54 -10.66 12.04 -17.70
C TYR A 54 -12.00 12.29 -17.00
#